data_AF-A0A9D7KI90-F1
#
_entry.id   AF-A0A9D7KI90-F1
#
_cell.length_a   1.000
_cell.length_b   1.000
_cell.length_c   1.000
_cell.angle_alpha   90.00
_cell.angle_beta   90.00
_cell.angle_gamma   90.00
#
_symmetry.space_group_name_H-M   'P 1'
#
loop_
_entity.id
_entity.type
_entity.pdbx_description
1 polymer ?
#
loop_
_entity_poly.entity_id
_entity_poly.type
_entity_poly.pdbx_seq_one_letter_code
_entity_poly.pdbx_strand_id
1 'polypeptide(L)'
;MAVTLSKKINTLLRLLVKPKMINVLVSFYHSGYLLETGWIRSYLNGFPVDKEGNSLPWFTLGFISFLEPRLDNNIKIFEYGAGNSTIYFSTRIKNLISIERQNLWLKKLKLKLPQHCIIESVTSEDPGAYSKRIFDFDQKFDIVIVDAIFRNESMINCIPALSERGVIILDDSERVEYQPAVNFC
;
A
#
# COMPACT_ATOMS: atom_id res chain seq x y z
N MET A 1 22.97 -3.71 4.20
CA MET A 1 24.32 -3.80 3.59
C MET A 1 24.39 -5.02 2.68
N ALA A 2 24.83 -4.85 1.44
CA ALA A 2 24.98 -5.97 0.50
C ALA A 2 26.12 -6.90 0.95
N VAL A 3 25.87 -8.22 0.92
CA VAL A 3 26.88 -9.23 1.25
C VAL A 3 27.95 -9.28 0.16
N THR A 4 29.23 -9.26 0.54
CA THR A 4 30.34 -9.31 -0.42
C THR A 4 30.36 -10.61 -1.21
N LEU A 5 30.95 -10.59 -2.42
CA LEU A 5 31.03 -11.79 -3.27
C LEU A 5 31.73 -12.96 -2.57
N SER A 6 32.85 -12.68 -1.88
CA SER A 6 33.56 -13.67 -1.08
C SER A 6 32.66 -14.30 0.01
N LYS A 7 31.87 -13.48 0.72
CA LYS A 7 30.90 -14.00 1.70
C LYS A 7 29.81 -14.84 1.05
N LYS A 8 29.30 -14.46 -0.13
CA LYS A 8 28.30 -15.26 -0.87
C LYS A 8 28.84 -16.64 -1.23
N ILE A 9 30.05 -16.71 -1.80
CA ILE A 9 30.71 -17.97 -2.17
C ILE A 9 30.94 -18.83 -0.93
N ASN A 10 31.50 -18.25 0.14
CA ASN A 10 31.73 -18.97 1.39
C ASN A 10 30.42 -19.51 2.00
N THR A 11 29.33 -18.76 1.93
CA THR A 11 28.01 -19.23 2.38
C THR A 11 27.52 -20.41 1.54
N LEU A 12 27.63 -20.34 0.20
CA LEU A 12 27.25 -21.45 -0.69
C LEU A 12 28.04 -22.72 -0.37
N LEU A 13 29.36 -22.63 -0.22
CA LEU A 13 30.21 -23.76 0.16
C LEU A 13 29.81 -24.34 1.53
N ARG A 14 29.48 -23.50 2.50
CA ARG A 14 28.98 -23.94 3.83
C ARG A 14 27.62 -24.60 3.77
N LEU A 15 26.77 -24.25 2.80
CA LEU A 15 25.46 -24.88 2.63
C LEU A 15 25.57 -26.31 2.09
N LEU A 16 26.57 -26.60 1.26
CA LEU A 16 26.79 -27.95 0.68
C LEU A 16 26.90 -29.05 1.74
N VAL A 17 27.47 -28.73 2.90
CA VAL A 17 27.60 -29.67 4.04
C VAL A 17 26.40 -29.63 5.01
N LYS A 18 25.33 -28.90 4.68
CA LYS A 18 24.11 -28.76 5.49
C LYS A 18 22.86 -29.17 4.69
N PRO A 19 22.69 -30.45 4.34
CA PRO A 19 21.61 -30.91 3.46
C PRO A 19 20.21 -30.61 4.02
N LYS A 20 20.01 -30.72 5.34
CA LYS A 20 18.74 -30.32 5.98
C LYS A 20 18.40 -28.84 5.73
N MET A 21 19.40 -27.96 5.79
CA MET A 21 19.20 -26.53 5.55
C MET A 21 18.87 -26.27 4.08
N ILE A 22 19.60 -26.91 3.15
CA ILE A 22 19.30 -26.81 1.72
C ILE A 22 17.85 -27.24 1.45
N ASN A 23 17.42 -28.38 2.00
CA ASN A 23 16.05 -28.86 1.81
C ASN A 23 15.00 -27.85 2.30
N VAL A 24 15.23 -27.20 3.45
CA VAL A 24 14.33 -26.16 3.98
C VAL A 24 14.32 -24.92 3.09
N LEU A 25 15.48 -24.48 2.59
CA LEU A 25 15.56 -23.32 1.69
C LEU A 25 14.87 -23.60 0.36
N VAL A 26 15.05 -24.79 -0.20
CA VAL A 26 14.36 -25.26 -1.41
C VAL A 26 12.86 -25.36 -1.14
N SER A 27 12.45 -25.90 0.02
CA SER A 27 11.04 -26.02 0.34
C SER A 27 10.36 -24.66 0.42
N PHE A 28 11.02 -23.61 0.95
CA PHE A 28 10.47 -22.24 0.97
C PHE A 28 10.28 -21.62 -0.41
N TYR A 29 11.05 -22.07 -1.41
CA TYR A 29 10.85 -21.64 -2.80
C TYR A 29 9.64 -22.33 -3.45
N HIS A 30 9.36 -23.59 -3.07
CA HIS A 30 8.28 -24.38 -3.66
C HIS A 30 6.98 -24.43 -2.84
N SER A 31 7.01 -24.06 -1.56
CA SER A 31 5.88 -24.20 -0.64
C SER A 31 6.07 -23.36 0.64
N GLY A 32 4.99 -23.15 1.39
CA GLY A 32 5.03 -22.52 2.71
C GLY A 32 4.94 -20.99 2.66
N TYR A 33 5.14 -20.36 3.81
CA TYR A 33 4.73 -18.96 4.05
C TYR A 33 5.28 -17.96 3.02
N LEU A 34 6.57 -18.02 2.67
CA LEU A 34 7.19 -17.05 1.76
C LEU A 34 6.68 -17.15 0.32
N LEU A 35 6.24 -18.34 -0.10
CA LEU A 35 5.58 -18.53 -1.39
C LEU A 35 4.11 -18.14 -1.29
N GLU A 36 3.38 -18.66 -0.30
CA GLU A 36 1.93 -18.46 -0.15
C GLU A 36 1.55 -17.00 0.04
N THR A 37 2.39 -16.22 0.74
CA THR A 37 2.16 -14.78 0.93
C THR A 37 2.64 -13.92 -0.24
N GLY A 38 3.23 -14.52 -1.28
CA GLY A 38 3.82 -13.78 -2.39
C GLY A 38 5.12 -13.05 -2.05
N TRP A 39 5.73 -13.29 -0.89
CA TRP A 39 6.95 -12.59 -0.44
C TRP A 39 8.10 -12.73 -1.44
N ILE A 40 8.38 -13.96 -1.92
CA ILE A 40 9.45 -14.20 -2.90
C ILE A 40 9.15 -13.47 -4.21
N ARG A 41 7.91 -13.58 -4.70
CA ARG A 41 7.50 -12.93 -5.94
C ARG A 41 7.58 -11.41 -5.82
N SER A 42 7.17 -10.85 -4.68
CA SER A 42 7.26 -9.43 -4.38
C SER A 42 8.70 -8.92 -4.45
N TYR A 43 9.63 -9.66 -3.83
CA TYR A 43 11.05 -9.33 -3.85
C TYR A 43 11.62 -9.31 -5.28
N LEU A 44 11.28 -10.33 -6.09
CA LEU A 44 11.76 -10.43 -7.47
C LEU A 44 11.13 -9.39 -8.40
N ASN A 45 9.86 -9.06 -8.19
CA ASN A 45 9.13 -8.07 -9.00
C ASN A 45 9.45 -6.61 -8.61
N GLY A 46 9.99 -6.37 -7.41
CA GLY A 46 10.22 -5.04 -6.87
C GLY A 46 8.96 -4.31 -6.40
N PHE A 47 7.81 -4.98 -6.38
CA PHE A 47 6.53 -4.46 -5.91
C PHE A 47 5.79 -5.54 -5.11
N PRO A 48 5.03 -5.17 -4.06
CA PRO A 48 4.21 -6.12 -3.31
C PRO A 48 3.16 -6.77 -4.21
N VAL A 49 3.18 -8.10 -4.25
CA VAL A 49 2.21 -8.92 -4.98
C VAL A 49 1.92 -10.20 -4.22
N ASP A 50 0.73 -10.77 -4.41
CA ASP A 50 0.39 -12.09 -3.89
C ASP A 50 1.10 -13.21 -4.68
N LYS A 51 0.81 -14.47 -4.35
CA LYS A 51 1.45 -15.63 -5.00
C LYS A 51 1.08 -15.75 -6.48
N GLU A 52 -0.12 -15.30 -6.87
CA GLU A 52 -0.62 -15.22 -8.23
C GLU A 52 -0.01 -14.05 -9.02
N GLY A 53 0.54 -13.05 -8.33
CA GLY A 53 1.12 -11.85 -8.93
C GLY A 53 0.16 -10.66 -8.99
N ASN A 54 -1.01 -10.73 -8.34
CA ASN A 54 -1.89 -9.59 -8.20
C ASN A 54 -1.28 -8.59 -7.21
N SER A 55 -1.54 -7.31 -7.44
CA SER A 55 -1.04 -6.22 -6.62
C SER A 55 -1.48 -6.35 -5.15
N LEU A 56 -0.58 -6.08 -4.21
CA LEU A 56 -0.86 -5.88 -2.78
C LEU A 56 -0.54 -4.43 -2.37
N PRO A 57 -1.24 -3.83 -1.39
CA PRO A 57 -0.84 -2.52 -0.87
C PRO A 57 0.50 -2.64 -0.15
N TRP A 58 1.20 -1.51 0.05
CA TRP A 58 2.45 -1.44 0.83
C TRP A 58 2.21 -1.53 2.33
N PHE A 59 1.33 -2.43 2.75
CA PHE A 59 1.01 -2.68 4.14
C PHE A 59 1.66 -3.95 4.65
N THR A 60 1.68 -4.13 5.97
CA THR A 60 2.07 -5.41 6.54
C THR A 60 1.07 -6.50 6.15
N LEU A 61 1.56 -7.72 5.91
CA LEU A 61 0.70 -8.85 5.52
C LEU A 61 -0.42 -9.13 6.54
N GLY A 62 -0.15 -8.90 7.83
CA GLY A 62 -1.16 -9.03 8.89
C GLY A 62 -2.24 -7.95 8.82
N PHE A 63 -1.89 -6.72 8.44
CA PHE A 63 -2.90 -5.67 8.23
C PHE A 63 -3.72 -5.93 6.96
N ILE A 64 -3.09 -6.43 5.89
CA ILE A 64 -3.80 -6.86 4.67
C ILE A 64 -4.81 -7.95 4.99
N SER A 65 -4.40 -9.01 5.71
CA SER A 65 -5.31 -10.11 6.08
C SER A 65 -6.43 -9.68 7.02
N PHE A 66 -6.20 -8.66 7.86
CA PHE A 66 -7.24 -8.03 8.65
C PHE A 66 -8.20 -7.19 7.79
N LEU A 67 -7.69 -6.42 6.84
CA LEU A 67 -8.49 -5.50 6.03
C LEU A 67 -9.32 -6.23 4.96
N GLU A 68 -8.73 -7.22 4.28
CA GLU A 68 -9.30 -7.85 3.09
C GLU A 68 -10.73 -8.37 3.24
N PRO A 69 -11.10 -9.10 4.32
CA PRO A 69 -12.46 -9.60 4.50
C PRO A 69 -13.53 -8.52 4.69
N ARG A 70 -13.11 -7.28 4.94
CA ARG A 70 -14.00 -6.13 5.15
C ARG A 70 -14.27 -5.38 3.87
N LEU A 71 -13.49 -5.60 2.80
CA LEU A 71 -13.62 -4.90 1.53
C LEU A 71 -14.77 -5.48 0.72
N ASP A 72 -15.73 -4.64 0.35
CA ASP A 72 -16.82 -4.99 -0.56
C ASP A 72 -17.19 -3.82 -1.48
N ASN A 73 -18.17 -4.04 -2.36
CA ASN A 73 -18.61 -3.04 -3.32
C ASN A 73 -19.39 -1.86 -2.71
N ASN A 74 -19.80 -1.95 -1.44
CA ASN A 74 -20.51 -0.89 -0.72
C ASN A 74 -19.54 0.06 0.00
N ILE A 75 -18.31 -0.37 0.27
CA ILE A 75 -17.29 0.49 0.86
C ILE A 75 -16.86 1.59 -0.11
N LYS A 76 -16.74 2.79 0.43
CA LYS A 76 -16.20 3.97 -0.25
C LYS A 76 -14.82 4.31 0.33
N ILE A 77 -13.79 4.30 -0.53
CA ILE A 77 -12.42 4.62 -0.14
C ILE A 77 -11.97 5.92 -0.78
N PHE A 78 -11.38 6.78 0.03
CA PHE A 78 -10.56 7.90 -0.41
C PHE A 78 -9.10 7.64 -0.09
N GLU A 79 -8.18 7.92 -1.00
CA GLU A 79 -6.75 7.70 -0.82
C GLU A 79 -5.95 8.94 -1.21
N TYR A 80 -5.17 9.45 -0.26
CA TYR A 80 -4.08 10.37 -0.53
C TYR A 80 -2.81 9.58 -0.83
N GLY A 81 -2.32 9.68 -2.06
CA GLY A 81 -1.15 8.96 -2.56
C GLY A 81 -1.59 7.73 -3.35
N ALA A 82 -1.60 7.83 -4.68
CA ALA A 82 -2.02 6.71 -5.51
C ALA A 82 -0.83 5.77 -5.76
N GLY A 83 -1.07 4.46 -5.78
CA GLY A 83 0.01 3.49 -5.92
C GLY A 83 -0.47 2.06 -6.14
N ASN A 84 0.31 1.13 -5.61
CA ASN A 84 -0.01 -0.29 -5.67
C ASN A 84 -1.29 -0.60 -4.86
N SER A 85 -1.51 0.12 -3.75
CA SER A 85 -2.76 0.10 -2.98
C SER A 85 -3.96 0.47 -3.85
N THR A 86 -3.87 1.50 -4.68
CA THR A 86 -4.95 1.87 -5.62
C THR A 86 -5.33 0.70 -6.54
N ILE A 87 -4.34 -0.01 -7.08
CA ILE A 87 -4.58 -1.19 -7.92
C ILE A 87 -5.24 -2.30 -7.08
N TYR A 88 -4.73 -2.57 -5.88
CA TYR A 88 -5.29 -3.58 -4.98
C TYR A 88 -6.77 -3.32 -4.62
N PHE A 89 -7.13 -2.08 -4.29
CA PHE A 89 -8.50 -1.71 -3.96
C PHE A 89 -9.39 -1.69 -5.21
N SER A 90 -8.86 -1.23 -6.36
CA SER A 90 -9.62 -1.14 -7.61
C SER A 90 -10.26 -2.46 -8.07
N THR A 91 -9.65 -3.60 -7.71
CA THR A 91 -10.13 -4.92 -8.08
C THR A 91 -11.12 -5.50 -7.06
N ARG A 92 -11.27 -4.87 -5.89
CA ARG A 92 -12.08 -5.36 -4.76
C ARG A 92 -13.29 -4.49 -4.45
N ILE A 93 -13.27 -3.22 -4.81
CA ILE A 93 -14.36 -2.27 -4.56
C ILE A 93 -14.75 -1.49 -5.81
N LYS A 94 -15.95 -0.90 -5.79
CA LYS A 94 -16.45 -0.03 -6.88
C LYS A 94 -16.16 1.45 -6.67
N ASN A 95 -16.10 1.91 -5.41
CA ASN A 95 -16.02 3.33 -5.08
C ASN A 95 -14.65 3.67 -4.51
N LEU A 96 -13.69 3.92 -5.40
CA LEU A 96 -12.33 4.29 -5.06
C LEU A 96 -11.98 5.64 -5.71
N ILE A 97 -11.52 6.57 -4.88
CA ILE A 97 -11.01 7.87 -5.30
C ILE A 97 -9.59 8.00 -4.76
N SER A 98 -8.61 8.16 -5.65
CA SER A 98 -7.21 8.36 -5.25
C SER A 98 -6.65 9.66 -5.82
N ILE A 99 -5.92 10.40 -5.00
CA ILE A 99 -5.26 11.66 -5.36
C ILE A 99 -3.76 11.47 -5.45
N GLU A 100 -3.16 11.89 -6.56
CA GLU A 100 -1.73 11.76 -6.81
C GLU A 100 -1.13 13.08 -7.33
N ARG A 101 0.08 13.42 -6.88
CA ARG A 101 0.76 14.64 -7.30
C ARG A 101 1.71 14.42 -8.48
N GLN A 102 2.35 13.26 -8.53
CA GLN A 102 3.38 12.97 -9.51
C GLN A 102 2.77 12.48 -10.83
N ASN A 103 2.59 13.41 -11.77
CA ASN A 103 2.01 13.14 -13.10
C ASN A 103 2.65 11.95 -13.84
N LEU A 104 3.97 11.76 -13.74
CA LEU A 104 4.65 10.63 -14.38
C LEU A 104 4.23 9.29 -13.78
N TRP A 105 4.09 9.23 -12.46
CA TRP A 105 3.59 8.06 -11.75
C TRP A 105 2.12 7.80 -12.12
N LEU A 106 1.32 8.85 -12.15
CA LEU A 106 -0.09 8.78 -12.54
C LEU A 106 -0.30 8.15 -13.92
N LYS A 107 0.52 8.57 -14.91
CA LYS A 107 0.48 8.00 -16.26
C LYS A 107 0.76 6.50 -16.23
N LYS A 108 1.70 6.04 -15.40
CA LYS A 108 2.02 4.61 -15.25
C LYS A 108 0.87 3.84 -14.58
N LEU A 109 0.24 4.42 -13.56
CA LEU A 109 -0.89 3.80 -12.85
C LEU A 109 -2.12 3.66 -13.74
N LYS A 110 -2.48 4.70 -14.51
CA LYS A 110 -3.64 4.68 -15.40
C LYS A 110 -3.61 3.56 -16.43
N LEU A 111 -2.42 3.05 -16.80
CA LEU A 111 -2.26 1.90 -17.69
C LEU A 111 -2.63 0.56 -17.04
N LYS A 112 -2.66 0.50 -15.71
CA LYS A 112 -2.93 -0.72 -14.92
C LYS A 112 -4.32 -0.73 -14.29
N LEU A 113 -4.99 0.41 -14.22
CA LEU A 113 -6.24 0.57 -13.50
C LEU A 113 -7.45 0.28 -14.40
N PRO A 114 -8.52 -0.30 -13.84
CA PRO A 114 -9.78 -0.47 -14.54
C PRO A 114 -10.46 0.88 -14.77
N GLN A 115 -11.35 0.95 -15.76
CA GLN A 115 -12.01 2.21 -16.18
C GLN A 115 -12.89 2.85 -15.10
N HIS A 116 -13.37 2.08 -14.11
CA HIS A 116 -14.23 2.61 -13.05
C HIS A 116 -13.49 3.36 -11.94
N CYS A 117 -12.15 3.33 -11.93
CA CYS A 117 -11.38 4.03 -10.91
C CYS A 117 -11.22 5.51 -11.24
N ILE A 118 -11.57 6.34 -10.24
CA ILE A 118 -11.32 7.78 -10.31
C ILE A 118 -9.94 8.03 -9.70
N ILE A 119 -9.04 8.55 -10.54
CA ILE A 119 -7.73 9.00 -10.13
C ILE A 119 -7.59 10.47 -10.57
N GLU A 120 -7.28 11.35 -9.61
CA GLU A 120 -7.11 12.78 -9.88
C GLU A 120 -5.66 13.21 -9.67
N SER A 121 -5.22 14.14 -10.53
CA SER A 121 -3.90 14.75 -10.41
C SER A 121 -3.99 16.07 -9.66
N VAL A 122 -3.10 16.29 -8.70
CA VAL A 122 -2.99 17.56 -7.97
C VAL A 122 -1.55 18.00 -7.95
N THR A 123 -1.21 18.97 -8.79
CA THR A 123 0.17 19.45 -8.94
C THR A 123 0.53 20.61 -8.02
N SER A 124 -0.42 21.10 -7.21
CA SER A 124 -0.19 22.23 -6.31
C SER A 124 0.84 21.88 -5.23
N GLU A 125 1.68 22.86 -4.89
CA GLU A 125 2.61 22.76 -3.75
C GLU A 125 1.99 23.31 -2.46
N ASP A 126 0.82 23.93 -2.55
CA ASP A 126 0.06 24.39 -1.37
C ASP A 126 -0.52 23.18 -0.61
N PRO A 127 -0.18 23.01 0.68
CA PRO A 127 -0.75 21.95 1.51
C PRO A 127 -2.27 21.97 1.52
N GLY A 128 -2.88 23.17 1.50
CA GLY A 128 -4.34 23.32 1.49
C GLY A 128 -4.98 22.76 0.23
N ALA A 129 -4.42 23.10 -0.94
CA ALA A 129 -4.89 22.61 -2.23
C ALA A 129 -4.83 21.08 -2.37
N TYR A 130 -3.88 20.40 -1.72
CA TYR A 130 -3.80 18.93 -1.72
C TYR A 130 -4.68 18.31 -0.64
N SER A 131 -4.51 18.72 0.62
CA SER A 131 -5.17 18.11 1.78
C SER A 131 -6.68 18.35 1.85
N LYS A 132 -7.22 19.32 1.10
CA LYS A 132 -8.66 19.62 1.06
C LYS A 132 -9.40 18.91 -0.07
N ARG A 133 -8.71 18.15 -0.93
CA ARG A 133 -9.33 17.50 -2.10
C ARG A 133 -10.43 16.51 -1.74
N ILE A 134 -10.39 15.95 -0.55
CA ILE A 134 -11.48 15.09 -0.06
C ILE A 134 -12.84 15.80 -0.02
N PHE A 135 -12.86 17.14 0.09
CA PHE A 135 -14.09 17.94 0.08
C PHE A 135 -14.64 18.24 -1.32
N ASP A 136 -13.90 17.94 -2.38
CA ASP A 136 -14.39 18.13 -3.74
C ASP A 136 -15.43 17.07 -4.14
N PHE A 137 -15.60 16.04 -3.32
CA PHE A 137 -16.52 14.95 -3.52
C PHE A 137 -17.70 15.06 -2.55
N ASP A 138 -18.91 15.12 -3.10
CA ASP A 138 -20.15 15.19 -2.32
C ASP A 138 -20.53 13.81 -1.74
N GLN A 139 -19.65 13.24 -0.94
CA GLN A 139 -19.87 11.98 -0.22
C GLN A 139 -18.99 11.84 1.01
N LYS A 140 -19.41 10.96 1.93
CA LYS A 140 -18.57 10.49 3.04
C LYS A 140 -17.87 9.19 2.69
N PHE A 141 -16.73 8.94 3.32
CA PHE A 141 -15.89 7.77 3.07
C PHE A 141 -15.83 6.83 4.28
N ASP A 142 -15.86 5.53 4.01
CA ASP A 142 -15.76 4.49 5.04
C ASP A 142 -14.30 4.20 5.41
N ILE A 143 -13.39 4.40 4.47
CA ILE A 143 -11.94 4.30 4.71
C ILE A 143 -11.27 5.48 4.04
N VAL A 144 -10.44 6.20 4.79
CA VAL A 144 -9.53 7.20 4.21
C VAL A 144 -8.10 6.77 4.45
N ILE A 145 -7.30 6.69 3.39
CA ILE A 145 -5.90 6.30 3.45
C ILE A 145 -5.04 7.55 3.28
N VAL A 146 -4.12 7.76 4.21
CA VAL A 146 -3.18 8.89 4.21
C VAL A 146 -1.77 8.37 4.04
N ASP A 147 -1.32 8.27 2.78
CA ASP A 147 0.01 7.78 2.38
C ASP A 147 0.67 8.71 1.34
N ALA A 148 0.69 10.01 1.65
CA ALA A 148 1.27 11.01 0.75
C ALA A 148 2.01 12.11 1.50
N ILE A 149 2.29 13.22 0.79
CA ILE A 149 2.74 14.46 1.41
C ILE A 149 1.61 15.12 2.21
N PHE A 150 1.96 16.06 3.10
CA PHE A 150 1.00 16.81 3.92
C PHE A 150 0.07 15.92 4.76
N ARG A 151 0.63 14.86 5.37
CA ARG A 151 -0.14 13.86 6.14
C ARG A 151 -0.87 14.48 7.32
N ASN A 152 -0.25 15.44 8.03
CA ASN A 152 -0.90 16.09 9.17
C ASN A 152 -2.15 16.87 8.75
N GLU A 153 -2.03 17.69 7.71
CA GLU A 153 -3.13 18.49 7.18
C GLU A 153 -4.23 17.58 6.59
N SER A 154 -3.82 16.53 5.87
CA SER A 154 -4.74 15.55 5.29
C SER A 154 -5.54 14.84 6.38
N MET A 155 -4.89 14.33 7.44
CA MET A 155 -5.55 13.68 8.58
C MET A 155 -6.64 14.56 9.21
N ILE A 156 -6.34 15.84 9.47
CA ILE A 156 -7.31 16.79 10.05
C ILE A 156 -8.53 16.95 9.14
N ASN A 157 -8.31 17.08 7.83
CA ASN A 157 -9.40 17.24 6.86
C ASN A 157 -10.20 15.95 6.62
N CYS A 158 -9.65 14.77 6.95
CA CYS A 158 -10.37 13.50 6.82
C CYS A 158 -11.55 13.39 7.79
N ILE A 159 -11.40 13.88 9.02
CA ILE A 159 -12.39 13.72 10.10
C ILE A 159 -13.81 14.13 9.66
N PRO A 160 -14.04 15.37 9.17
CA PRO A 160 -15.38 15.75 8.74
C PRO A 160 -15.84 15.02 7.47
N ALA A 161 -14.98 14.31 6.73
CA ALA A 161 -15.32 13.57 5.52
C ALA A 161 -15.59 12.07 5.75
N LEU A 162 -15.43 11.58 6.98
CA LEU A 162 -15.74 10.19 7.34
C LEU A 162 -17.25 9.92 7.37
N SER A 163 -17.63 8.69 7.03
CA SER A 163 -18.97 8.16 7.32
C SER A 163 -19.09 7.84 8.83
N GLU A 164 -20.29 7.50 9.29
CA GLU A 164 -20.50 7.12 10.69
C GLU A 164 -19.70 5.88 11.12
N ARG A 165 -19.32 5.03 10.16
CA ARG A 165 -18.46 3.85 10.37
C ARG A 165 -17.04 4.05 9.86
N GLY A 166 -16.69 5.29 9.52
CA GLY A 166 -15.48 5.63 8.81
C GLY A 166 -14.23 5.47 9.68
N VAL A 167 -13.14 5.02 9.06
CA VAL A 167 -11.82 4.94 9.70
C VAL A 167 -10.76 5.60 8.84
N ILE A 168 -9.69 6.06 9.49
CA ILE A 168 -8.50 6.60 8.80
C ILE A 168 -7.35 5.62 8.98
N ILE A 169 -6.63 5.34 7.89
CA ILE A 169 -5.40 4.56 7.86
C ILE A 169 -4.26 5.53 7.57
N LEU A 170 -3.41 5.77 8.57
CA LEU A 170 -2.22 6.61 8.43
C LEU A 170 -0.99 5.75 8.20
N ASP A 171 -0.36 5.89 7.04
CA ASP A 171 0.90 5.19 6.74
C ASP A 171 2.09 5.85 7.43
N ASP A 172 3.09 5.04 7.80
CA ASP A 172 4.25 5.43 8.62
C ASP A 172 3.88 6.18 9.93
N SER A 173 2.79 5.78 10.58
CA SER A 173 2.27 6.45 11.80
C SER A 173 3.26 6.49 12.98
N GLU A 174 4.31 5.68 12.97
CA GLU A 174 5.38 5.70 13.96
C GLU A 174 6.28 6.94 13.88
N ARG A 175 6.23 7.69 12.76
CA ARG A 175 7.07 8.89 12.60
C ARG A 175 6.61 10.03 13.50
N VAL A 176 7.56 10.62 14.21
CA VAL A 176 7.31 11.69 15.19
C VAL A 176 6.65 12.92 14.56
N GLU A 177 6.99 13.23 13.31
CA GLU A 177 6.41 14.36 12.57
C GLU A 177 4.89 14.26 12.35
N TYR A 178 4.28 13.07 12.45
CA TYR A 178 2.82 12.89 12.31
C TYR A 178 2.07 12.82 13.65
N GLN A 179 2.77 12.87 14.78
CA GLN A 179 2.16 12.89 16.11
C GLN A 179 1.17 14.04 16.34
N PRO A 180 1.38 15.27 15.79
CA PRO A 180 0.39 16.33 15.95
C PRO A 180 -1.00 15.94 15.43
N ALA A 181 -1.10 15.29 14.28
CA ALA A 181 -2.39 14.84 13.75
C ALA A 181 -2.94 13.61 14.48
N VAL A 182 -2.08 12.69 14.93
CA VAL A 182 -2.49 11.55 15.76
C VAL A 182 -3.09 12.03 17.08
N ASN A 183 -2.50 13.04 17.71
CA ASN A 183 -2.99 13.61 18.97
C ASN A 183 -4.24 14.48 18.81
N PHE A 184 -4.56 14.89 17.58
CA PHE A 184 -5.76 15.69 17.28
C PHE A 184 -7.02 14.81 17.15
N CYS A 185 -6.85 13.57 16.69
CA CYS A 185 -7.93 12.59 16.51
C CYS A 185 -8.25 11.86 17.81
#